data_AF-A0A523AR46-F1
#
_entry.id   AF-A0A523AR46-F1
#
_cell.length_a   1.000
_cell.length_b   1.000
_cell.length_c   1.000
_cell.angle_alpha   90.00
_cell.angle_beta   90.00
_cell.angle_gamma   90.00
#
_symmetry.space_group_name_H-M   'P 1'
#
loop_
_entity.id
_entity.type
_entity.pdbx_description
1 polymer ?
#
loop_
_entity_poly.entity_id
_entity_poly.type
_entity_poly.pdbx_seq_one_letter_code
_entity_poly.pdbx_strand_id
1 'polypeptide(L)'
;AISSLLYPGQGTNEGQVILASARDRAEDALSRLQQEYGGEARVKEVKMGKERVEIHVMTWRPSCPENLLKEEVRGDALRFMWKAVTGGFPSAVQPLPTSRGTYDVEVYVEVVSR
;
A
#
# COMPACT_ATOMS: atom_id res chain seq x y z
N ALA A 1 -18.65 13.32 -8.63
CA ALA A 1 -18.44 12.67 -7.33
C ALA A 1 -18.22 11.19 -7.58
N ILE A 2 -17.05 10.63 -7.23
CA ILE A 2 -16.79 9.19 -7.37
C ILE A 2 -17.41 8.52 -6.15
N SER A 3 -18.62 7.98 -6.33
CA SER A 3 -19.25 7.10 -5.34
C SER A 3 -18.52 5.77 -5.35
N SER A 4 -17.73 5.52 -4.31
CA SER A 4 -17.28 4.16 -4.00
C SER A 4 -18.29 3.56 -3.04
N LEU A 5 -18.98 2.52 -3.51
CA LEU A 5 -20.03 1.78 -2.81
C LEU A 5 -19.50 1.17 -1.51
N LEU A 6 -19.83 1.80 -0.38
CA LEU A 6 -19.67 1.24 0.95
C LEU A 6 -20.84 0.29 1.24
N TYR A 7 -20.59 -1.03 1.17
CA TYR A 7 -21.51 -2.04 1.68
C TYR A 7 -21.48 -2.05 3.23
N PRO A 8 -22.62 -1.89 3.93
CA PRO A 8 -22.67 -1.89 5.38
C PRO A 8 -22.93 -3.31 5.91
N GLY A 9 -21.99 -3.85 6.67
CA GLY A 9 -22.15 -5.11 7.38
C GLY A 9 -20.92 -5.42 8.20
N GLN A 10 -21.07 -5.34 9.54
CA GLN A 10 -20.12 -5.48 10.68
C GLN A 10 -18.84 -6.36 10.60
N GLY A 11 -18.49 -6.97 9.47
CA GLY A 11 -17.16 -7.50 9.15
C GLY A 11 -16.41 -6.74 8.05
N THR A 12 -16.90 -5.58 7.59
CA THR A 12 -16.33 -4.80 6.47
C THR A 12 -15.24 -3.80 6.87
N ASN A 13 -15.05 -3.51 8.17
CA ASN A 13 -14.19 -2.40 8.60
C ASN A 13 -12.69 -2.73 8.52
N GLU A 14 -12.25 -3.92 8.96
CA GLU A 14 -10.82 -4.26 8.99
C GLU A 14 -10.17 -4.23 7.60
N GLY A 15 -10.80 -4.87 6.61
CA GLY A 15 -10.30 -4.86 5.24
C GLY A 15 -10.25 -3.46 4.62
N GLN A 16 -11.24 -2.61 4.89
CA GLN A 16 -11.24 -1.22 4.42
C GLN A 16 -10.17 -0.38 5.11
N VAL A 17 -10.00 -0.56 6.42
CA VAL A 17 -8.95 0.09 7.22
C VAL A 17 -7.56 -0.32 6.73
N ILE A 18 -7.36 -1.62 6.44
CA ILE A 18 -6.13 -2.13 5.85
C ILE A 18 -5.86 -1.48 4.50
N LEU A 19 -6.82 -1.49 3.57
CA LEU A 19 -6.63 -0.94 2.23
C LEU A 19 -6.40 0.58 2.25
N ALA A 20 -7.15 1.32 3.07
CA ALA A 20 -6.96 2.76 3.25
C ALA A 20 -5.58 3.06 3.84
N SER A 21 -5.19 2.37 4.92
CA SER A 21 -3.87 2.55 5.52
C SER A 21 -2.73 2.16 4.58
N ALA A 22 -2.89 1.11 3.78
CA ALA A 22 -1.89 0.71 2.80
C ALA A 22 -1.74 1.76 1.69
N ARG A 23 -2.86 2.31 1.21
CA ARG A 23 -2.88 3.36 0.20
C ARG A 23 -2.21 4.63 0.69
N ASP A 24 -2.66 5.18 1.82
CA ASP A 24 -2.14 6.45 2.34
C ASP A 24 -0.62 6.41 2.53
N ARG A 25 -0.13 5.26 2.99
CA ARG A 25 1.29 5.08 3.32
C ARG A 25 2.15 4.73 2.13
N ALA A 26 1.59 4.05 1.14
CA ALA A 26 2.21 3.95 -0.16
C ALA A 26 2.33 5.33 -0.84
N GLU A 27 1.29 6.17 -0.77
CA GLU A 27 1.34 7.54 -1.31
C GLU A 27 2.39 8.40 -0.57
N ASP A 28 2.47 8.31 0.76
CA ASP A 28 3.52 8.96 1.55
C ASP A 28 4.93 8.49 1.15
N ALA A 29 5.15 7.18 1.02
CA ALA A 29 6.43 6.61 0.62
C ALA A 29 6.85 7.06 -0.78
N LEU A 30 5.92 7.05 -1.75
CA LEU A 30 6.16 7.57 -3.08
C LEU A 30 6.47 9.08 -3.04
N SER A 31 5.76 9.86 -2.22
CA SER A 31 6.04 11.28 -2.04
C SER A 31 7.48 11.55 -1.59
N ARG A 32 7.98 10.78 -0.61
CA ARG A 32 9.38 10.88 -0.15
C ARG A 32 10.36 10.48 -1.24
N LEU A 33 10.12 9.37 -1.93
CA LEU A 33 11.00 8.92 -3.02
C LEU A 33 11.05 9.92 -4.18
N GLN A 34 9.94 10.57 -4.52
CA GLN A 34 9.91 11.64 -5.52
C GLN A 34 10.71 12.87 -5.07
N GLN A 35 10.73 13.20 -3.78
CA GLN A 35 11.55 14.30 -3.26
C GLN A 35 13.05 13.98 -3.33
N GLU A 36 13.43 12.73 -3.08
CA GLU A 36 14.82 12.30 -3.04
C GLU A 36 15.41 12.03 -4.44
N TYR A 37 14.68 11.30 -5.29
CA TYR A 37 15.16 10.87 -6.60
C TYR A 37 14.58 11.70 -7.76
N GLY A 38 13.58 12.54 -7.51
CA GLY A 38 12.79 13.19 -8.55
C GLY A 38 11.82 12.22 -9.24
N GLY A 39 11.22 12.67 -10.34
CA GLY A 39 10.24 11.90 -11.11
C GLY A 39 8.81 12.08 -10.60
N GLU A 40 7.90 11.30 -11.18
CA GLU A 40 6.48 11.31 -10.83
C GLU A 40 6.00 9.86 -10.72
N ALA A 41 5.37 9.53 -9.59
CA ALA A 41 4.82 8.24 -9.25
C ALA A 41 3.59 8.39 -8.34
N ARG A 42 2.56 7.57 -8.57
CA ARG A 42 1.36 7.55 -7.70
C ARG A 42 0.79 6.15 -7.57
N VAL A 43 -0.01 5.95 -6.53
CA VAL A 43 -0.80 4.73 -6.37
C VAL A 43 -1.98 4.75 -7.35
N LYS A 44 -2.02 3.79 -8.26
CA LYS A 44 -3.12 3.53 -9.20
C LYS A 44 -4.30 2.87 -8.49
N GLU A 45 -4.01 1.78 -7.80
CA GLU A 45 -5.00 0.91 -7.18
C GLU A 45 -4.38 0.22 -5.96
N VAL A 46 -5.20 0.00 -4.93
CA VAL A 46 -4.88 -0.91 -3.83
C VAL A 46 -6.05 -1.86 -3.69
N LYS A 47 -5.78 -3.17 -3.68
CA LYS A 47 -6.82 -4.19 -3.56
C LYS A 47 -6.38 -5.37 -2.72
N MET A 48 -7.37 -6.09 -2.21
CA MET A 48 -7.14 -7.31 -1.46
C MET A 48 -7.09 -8.50 -2.43
N GLY A 49 -5.93 -9.13 -2.52
CA GLY A 49 -5.72 -10.39 -3.22
C GLY A 49 -5.85 -11.59 -2.28
N LYS A 50 -5.52 -12.78 -2.78
CA LYS A 50 -5.44 -14.00 -1.95
C LYS A 50 -4.16 -13.93 -1.11
N GLU A 51 -4.32 -13.77 0.20
CA GLU A 51 -3.24 -13.72 1.21
C GLU A 51 -2.25 -12.54 1.04
N ARG A 52 -2.61 -11.54 0.24
CA ARG A 52 -1.78 -10.35 0.00
C ARG A 52 -2.63 -9.11 -0.29
N VAL A 53 -2.11 -7.95 0.07
CA VAL A 53 -2.57 -6.65 -0.41
C VAL A 53 -1.72 -6.27 -1.61
N GLU A 54 -2.37 -6.03 -2.75
CA GLU A 54 -1.69 -5.62 -3.96
C GLU A 54 -1.72 -4.09 -4.09
N ILE A 55 -0.56 -3.48 -4.23
CA ILE A 55 -0.40 -2.04 -4.45
C ILE A 55 0.13 -1.85 -5.88
N HIS A 56 -0.70 -1.27 -6.73
CA HIS A 56 -0.35 -0.97 -8.11
C HIS A 56 0.12 0.48 -8.18
N VAL A 57 1.38 0.69 -8.52
CA VAL A 57 2.03 1.99 -8.67
C VAL A 57 2.24 2.28 -10.14
N MET A 58 1.94 3.51 -10.55
CA MET A 58 2.30 4.01 -11.88
C MET A 58 3.39 5.06 -11.76
N THR A 59 4.37 5.05 -12.68
CA THR A 59 5.45 6.05 -12.75
C THR A 59 5.65 6.55 -14.19
N TRP A 60 5.89 7.86 -14.37
CA TRP A 60 6.10 8.47 -15.70
C TRP A 60 7.56 8.76 -16.02
N ARG A 61 8.39 8.86 -14.98
CA ARG A 61 9.83 9.12 -15.09
C ARG A 61 10.51 8.35 -13.97
N PRO A 62 10.87 7.07 -14.19
CA PRO A 62 11.50 6.28 -13.15
C PRO A 62 12.92 6.81 -12.91
N SER A 63 13.06 7.64 -11.87
CA SER A 63 14.38 8.07 -11.36
C SER A 63 14.82 7.24 -10.14
N CYS A 64 13.85 6.71 -9.39
CA CYS A 64 14.10 5.81 -8.27
C CYS A 64 14.28 4.36 -8.77
N PRO A 65 15.27 3.60 -8.29
CA PRO A 65 15.38 2.17 -8.57
C PRO A 65 14.10 1.41 -8.17
N GLU A 66 13.59 0.57 -9.07
CA GLU A 66 12.30 -0.13 -8.87
C GLU A 66 12.30 -1.02 -7.62
N ASN A 67 13.43 -1.70 -7.33
CA ASN A 67 13.57 -2.53 -6.14
C ASN A 67 13.44 -1.72 -4.85
N LEU A 68 14.11 -0.55 -4.78
CA LEU A 68 14.02 0.35 -3.64
C LEU A 68 12.60 0.89 -3.47
N LEU A 69 11.96 1.30 -4.56
CA LEU A 69 10.56 1.74 -4.54
C LEU A 69 9.65 0.65 -3.98
N LYS A 70 9.77 -0.58 -4.46
CA LYS A 70 8.96 -1.71 -3.98
C LYS A 70 9.21 -2.00 -2.51
N GLU A 71 10.46 -1.98 -2.06
CA GLU A 71 10.82 -2.24 -0.65
C GLU A 71 10.26 -1.16 0.28
N GLU A 72 10.43 0.11 -0.05
CA GLU A 72 9.95 1.24 0.75
C GLU A 72 8.42 1.27 0.81
N VAL A 73 7.75 1.13 -0.34
CA VAL A 73 6.28 1.09 -0.40
C VAL A 73 5.73 -0.10 0.38
N ARG A 74 6.32 -1.30 0.20
CA ARG A 74 5.92 -2.50 0.95
C ARG A 74 6.13 -2.33 2.45
N GLY A 75 7.29 -1.83 2.86
CA GLY A 75 7.69 -1.68 4.25
C GLY A 75 6.78 -0.72 5.01
N ASP A 76 6.50 0.45 4.43
CA ASP A 76 5.60 1.43 5.02
C ASP A 76 4.16 0.95 5.05
N ALA A 77 3.66 0.38 3.95
CA ALA A 77 2.32 -0.17 3.90
C ALA A 77 2.10 -1.22 5.00
N LEU A 78 2.97 -2.22 5.10
CA LEU A 78 2.87 -3.27 6.14
C LEU A 78 2.93 -2.69 7.55
N ARG A 79 3.90 -1.81 7.82
CA ARG A 79 4.10 -1.23 9.15
C ARG A 79 2.84 -0.50 9.65
N PHE A 80 2.18 0.23 8.76
CA PHE A 80 0.99 1.00 9.13
C PHE A 80 -0.29 0.18 9.07
N MET A 81 -0.41 -0.81 8.17
CA MET A 81 -1.48 -1.79 8.24
C MET A 81 -1.50 -2.49 9.60
N TRP A 82 -0.32 -2.89 10.11
CA TRP A 82 -0.16 -3.43 11.47
C TRP A 82 -0.67 -2.48 12.54
N LYS A 83 -0.27 -1.21 12.47
CA LYS A 83 -0.75 -0.19 13.42
C LYS A 83 -2.25 0.01 13.34
N ALA A 84 -2.83 -0.01 12.15
CA ALA A 84 -4.25 0.20 11.94
C ALA A 84 -5.09 -0.95 12.51
N VAL A 85 -4.59 -2.19 12.46
CA VAL A 85 -5.30 -3.38 12.96
C VAL A 85 -5.03 -3.67 14.44
N THR A 86 -3.77 -3.56 14.87
CA THR A 86 -3.36 -3.94 16.23
C THR A 86 -3.24 -2.77 17.20
N GLY A 87 -3.29 -1.54 16.69
CA GLY A 87 -3.01 -0.31 17.47
C GLY A 87 -1.52 -0.03 17.68
N GLY A 88 -0.63 -0.95 17.32
CA GLY A 88 0.81 -0.85 17.55
C GLY A 88 1.65 -1.07 16.29
N PHE A 89 2.86 -0.50 16.29
CA PHE A 89 3.83 -0.81 15.24
C PHE A 89 4.51 -2.15 15.52
N PRO A 90 4.79 -2.96 14.49
CA PRO A 90 5.56 -4.18 14.65
C PRO A 90 7.04 -3.83 14.87
N SER A 91 7.79 -4.72 15.55
CA SER A 91 9.22 -4.54 15.80
C SER A 91 10.08 -4.68 14.53
N ALA A 92 9.59 -5.42 13.53
CA ALA A 92 10.16 -5.55 12.21
C ALA A 92 9.04 -5.57 11.15
N VAL A 93 9.38 -5.27 9.89
CA VAL A 93 8.44 -5.42 8.78
C VAL A 93 8.10 -6.90 8.61
N GLN A 94 6.85 -7.26 8.85
CA GLN A 94 6.38 -8.64 8.82
C GLN A 94 4.94 -8.72 8.28
N PRO A 95 4.53 -9.87 7.72
CA PRO A 95 3.14 -10.09 7.30
C PRO A 95 2.15 -9.81 8.43
N LEU A 96 0.98 -9.28 8.10
CA LEU A 96 -0.08 -8.89 9.04
C LEU A 96 -1.03 -10.07 9.31
N PRO A 97 -1.06 -10.64 10.52
CA PRO A 97 -2.08 -11.60 10.91
C PRO A 97 -3.39 -10.86 11.17
N THR A 98 -4.47 -11.39 10.62
CA THR A 98 -5.84 -10.94 10.91
C THR A 98 -6.76 -12.13 11.15
N SER A 99 -8.01 -11.86 11.54
CA SER A 99 -9.04 -12.89 11.70
C SER A 99 -9.33 -13.69 10.42
N ARG A 100 -8.92 -13.20 9.25
CA ARG A 100 -9.19 -13.79 7.93
C ARG A 100 -8.00 -14.47 7.28
N GLY A 101 -6.83 -14.42 7.92
CA GLY A 101 -5.60 -14.97 7.39
C GLY A 101 -4.41 -14.05 7.66
N THR A 102 -3.29 -14.36 7.03
CA THR A 102 -2.10 -13.50 7.08
C THR A 102 -1.94 -12.82 5.73
N TYR A 103 -1.76 -11.49 5.76
CA TYR A 103 -1.61 -10.68 4.56
C TYR A 103 -0.20 -10.12 4.48
N ASP A 104 0.48 -10.40 3.38
CA ASP A 104 1.68 -9.64 2.97
C ASP A 104 1.29 -8.47 2.04
N VAL A 105 2.23 -7.63 1.66
CA VAL A 105 2.06 -6.59 0.63
C VAL A 105 2.94 -6.93 -0.57
N GLU A 106 2.34 -6.85 -1.75
CA GLU A 106 3.04 -6.97 -3.03
C GLU A 106 2.85 -5.69 -3.84
N VAL A 107 3.95 -5.19 -4.40
CA VAL A 107 3.99 -3.91 -5.11
C VAL A 107 4.28 -4.15 -6.59
N TYR A 108 3.34 -3.76 -7.44
CA TYR A 108 3.46 -3.79 -8.89
C TYR A 108 3.77 -2.40 -9.39
N VAL A 109 4.78 -2.27 -10.26
CA VAL A 109 5.20 -0.99 -10.83
C VAL A 109 4.94 -1.02 -12.32
N GLU A 110 4.17 -0.06 -12.80
CA GLU A 110 3.88 0.16 -14.22
C GLU A 110 4.53 1.47 -14.66
N VAL A 111 5.46 1.39 -15.62
CA VAL A 111 6.03 2.58 -16.25
C VAL A 111 5.09 3.03 -17.36
N VAL A 112 4.57 4.25 -17.25
CA VAL A 112 3.62 4.83 -18.18
C VAL A 112 4.33 5.86 -19.04
N SER A 113 4.44 5.59 -20.34
CA SER A 113 4.89 6.57 -21.32
C SER A 113 3.79 7.62 -21.56
N ARG A 114 4.20 8.90 -21.60
CA ARG A 114 3.33 10.05 -21.82
C ARG A 114 2.76 10.10 -23.23
#